data_AF-A0A151T072-F1
#
_entry.id   AF-A0A151T072-F1
#
_cell.length_a   1.000
_cell.length_b   1.000
_cell.length_c   1.000
_cell.angle_alpha   90.00
_cell.angle_beta   90.00
_cell.angle_gamma   90.00
#
_symmetry.space_group_name_H-M   'P 1'
#
loop_
_entity.id
_entity.type
_entity.pdbx_description
1 polymer ?
#
loop_
_entity_poly.entity_id
_entity_poly.type
_entity_poly.pdbx_seq_one_letter_code
_entity_poly.pdbx_strand_id
1 'polypeptide(L)' 'LDIDYAIRKPEPPGITKTSTPDAVELYEKWERSNCLSMTFIKTNISARIRGSVDQHDNVKDLLKAIDE' A
#
# COMPACT_ATOMS: atom_id res chain seq x y z
N LEU A 1 8.77 8.76 9.08
CA LEU A 1 7.73 7.81 8.63
C LEU A 1 8.23 7.20 7.33
N ASP A 2 8.32 5.88 7.26
CA ASP A 2 8.87 5.18 6.11
C ASP A 2 7.77 4.97 5.05
N ILE A 3 7.51 5.99 4.24
CA ILE A 3 6.31 6.04 3.38
C ILE A 3 6.41 5.05 2.23
N ASP A 4 7.60 4.80 1.70
CA ASP A 4 7.83 3.91 0.55
C ASP A 4 8.08 2.44 0.94
N TYR A 5 7.95 2.10 2.23
CA TYR A 5 8.23 0.76 2.74
C TYR A 5 7.44 -0.34 2.01
N ALA A 6 6.15 -0.13 1.77
CA ALA A 6 5.28 -1.05 1.03
C ALA A 6 5.65 -1.19 -0.45
N ILE A 7 6.35 -0.19 -1.01
CA ILE A 7 6.89 -0.23 -2.38
C ILE A 7 8.19 -1.07 -2.40
N ARG A 8 9.03 -0.98 -1.37
CA ARG A 8 10.30 -1.72 -1.31
C ARG A 8 10.17 -3.15 -0.83
N LYS A 9 9.14 -3.47 -0.04
CA LYS A 9 8.94 -4.80 0.58
C LYS A 9 7.71 -5.51 0.01
N PRO A 10 7.72 -6.85 -0.09
CA PRO A 10 6.50 -7.60 -0.44
C PRO A 10 5.43 -7.42 0.64
N GLU A 11 4.18 -7.64 0.26
CA GLU A 11 3.07 -7.70 1.22
C GLU A 11 3.33 -8.82 2.23
N PRO A 12 3.36 -8.52 3.54
CA PRO A 12 3.52 -9.52 4.57
C PRO A 12 2.26 -10.40 4.66
N PRO A 13 2.38 -11.64 5.16
CA PRO A 13 1.21 -12.46 5.45
C PRO A 13 0.26 -11.72 6.40
N GLY A 14 -1.04 -11.84 6.16
CA GLY A 14 -2.06 -11.27 7.03
C GLY A 14 -1.92 -11.73 8.48
N ILE A 15 -2.22 -10.83 9.42
CA ILE A 15 -2.16 -11.14 10.85
C ILE A 15 -3.19 -12.22 11.19
N THR A 16 -2.74 -13.26 11.89
CA THR A 16 -3.58 -14.33 12.43
C THR A 16 -3.52 -14.33 13.96
N LYS A 17 -4.42 -15.06 14.62
CA LYS A 17 -4.45 -15.19 16.09
C LYS A 17 -3.14 -15.75 16.69
N THR A 18 -2.31 -16.39 15.87
CA THR A 18 -1.03 -17.00 16.25
C THR A 18 0.18 -16.19 15.79
N SER A 19 -0.03 -15.01 15.21
CA SER A 19 1.08 -14.14 14.78
C SER A 19 1.89 -13.65 15.98
N THR A 20 3.21 -13.59 15.81
CA THR A 20 4.11 -13.02 16.82
C THR A 20 3.98 -11.49 16.85
N PRO A 21 4.33 -10.82 17.97
CA PRO A 21 4.34 -9.36 18.05
C PRO A 21 5.14 -8.71 16.91
N ASP A 22 6.30 -9.27 16.57
CA ASP A 22 7.15 -8.78 15.47
C ASP A 22 6.45 -8.88 14.11
N ALA A 23 5.68 -9.95 13.86
CA ALA A 23 4.93 -10.11 12.62
C ALA A 23 3.77 -9.09 12.53
N VAL A 24 3.13 -8.79 13.68
CA VAL A 24 2.10 -7.76 13.78
C VAL A 24 2.70 -6.39 13.49
N GLU A 25 3.83 -6.04 14.11
CA GLU A 25 4.50 -4.76 13.89
C GLU A 25 4.92 -4.59 12.42
N LEU A 26 5.45 -5.67 11.81
CA LEU A 26 5.84 -5.66 10.40
C LEU A 26 4.63 -5.40 9.48
N TYR A 27 3.51 -6.08 9.74
CA TYR A 27 2.27 -5.88 8.99
C TYR A 27 1.73 -4.46 9.18
N GLU A 28 1.64 -3.96 10.42
CA GLU A 28 1.15 -2.60 10.68
C GLU A 28 2.03 -1.54 10.00
N LYS A 29 3.36 -1.72 10.03
CA LYS A 29 4.29 -0.82 9.36
C LYS A 29 4.07 -0.83 7.84
N TRP A 30 3.88 -2.01 7.26
CA TRP A 30 3.59 -2.17 5.85
C TRP A 30 2.25 -1.52 5.47
N GLU A 31 1.19 -1.81 6.24
CA GLU A 31 -0.16 -1.30 6.01
C GLU A 31 -0.23 0.23 6.09
N ARG A 32 0.44 0.82 7.10
CA ARG A 32 0.53 2.28 7.22
C ARG A 32 1.22 2.91 6.01
N SER A 33 2.33 2.33 5.55
CA SER A 33 3.06 2.79 4.38
C SER A 33 2.23 2.65 3.09
N ASN A 34 1.51 1.54 2.93
CA ASN A 34 0.60 1.28 1.82
C ASN A 34 -0.51 2.34 1.76
N CYS A 35 -1.25 2.53 2.85
CA CYS A 35 -2.35 3.48 2.94
C CYS A 35 -1.91 4.93 2.68
N LEU A 36 -0.75 5.34 3.22
CA LEU A 36 -0.21 6.68 3.01
C LEU A 36 0.21 6.92 1.56
N SER A 37 0.94 5.97 0.98
CA SER A 37 1.38 6.08 -0.42
C SER A 37 0.20 6.11 -1.38
N MET A 38 -0.81 5.26 -1.14
CA MET A 38 -2.04 5.27 -1.92
C MET A 38 -2.78 6.59 -1.82
N THR A 39 -2.97 7.11 -0.61
CA THR A 39 -3.62 8.41 -0.39
C THR A 39 -2.87 9.53 -1.11
N PHE A 40 -1.54 9.50 -1.06
CA PHE A 40 -0.70 10.47 -1.77
C PHE A 40 -0.89 10.38 -3.28
N ILE A 41 -0.80 9.18 -3.86
CA ILE A 41 -0.97 8.98 -5.30
C ILE A 41 -2.40 9.38 -5.72
N LYS A 42 -3.43 8.87 -5.05
CA LYS A 42 -4.86 9.17 -5.31
C LYS A 42 -5.18 10.67 -5.26
N THR A 43 -4.48 11.44 -4.41
CA THR A 43 -4.66 12.90 -4.30
C THR A 43 -3.93 13.67 -5.40
N ASN A 44 -2.81 13.14 -5.91
CA ASN A 44 -1.97 13.83 -6.89
C ASN A 44 -2.27 13.46 -8.35
N ILE A 45 -3.04 12.39 -8.60
CA ILE A 45 -3.47 12.01 -9.95
C ILE A 45 -4.62 12.88 -10.47
N SER A 46 -4.72 12.99 -11.80
CA SER A 46 -5.82 13.71 -12.44
C SER A 46 -7.16 12.99 -12.27
N ALA A 47 -8.25 13.75 -12.17
CA ALA A 47 -9.61 13.21 -12.05
C ALA A 47 -10.00 12.26 -13.20
N ARG A 48 -9.35 12.38 -14.36
CA ARG A 48 -9.58 11.54 -15.54
C ARG A 48 -9.18 10.08 -15.33
N ILE A 49 -8.17 9.81 -14.50
CA ILE A 49 -7.66 8.45 -14.23
C ILE A 49 -8.00 7.96 -12.82
N ARG A 50 -8.65 8.81 -12.00
CA ARG A 50 -8.98 8.52 -10.61
C ARG A 50 -9.85 7.28 -10.44
N GLY A 51 -10.83 7.07 -11.33
CA GLY A 51 -11.71 5.89 -11.29
C GLY A 51 -11.00 4.55 -11.52
N SER A 52 -9.91 4.54 -12.28
CA SER A 52 -9.07 3.34 -12.47
C SER A 52 -8.19 3.08 -11.25
N VAL A 53 -7.68 4.15 -10.64
CA VAL A 53 -6.78 4.10 -9.48
C VAL A 53 -7.50 3.71 -8.19
N ASP A 54 -8.78 4.07 -8.03
CA ASP A 54 -9.55 3.75 -6.83
C ASP A 54 -9.82 2.25 -6.64
N GLN A 55 -9.56 1.41 -7.64
CA GLN A 55 -9.78 -0.04 -7.61
C GLN A 55 -8.67 -0.85 -6.93
N HIS A 56 -7.54 -0.21 -6.60
CA HIS A 56 -6.38 -0.87 -6.03
C HIS A 56 -6.28 -0.61 -4.52
N ASP A 57 -6.06 -1.70 -3.77
CA ASP A 57 -5.82 -1.70 -2.32
C ASP A 57 -4.33 -1.87 -1.96
N ASN A 58 -3.48 -2.14 -2.96
CA ASN A 58 -2.04 -2.27 -2.82
C ASN A 58 -1.33 -1.21 -3.69
N VAL A 59 -0.40 -0.46 -3.10
CA VAL A 59 0.35 0.61 -3.78
C VAL A 59 1.17 0.10 -4.96
N LYS A 60 1.69 -1.13 -4.92
CA LYS A 60 2.46 -1.69 -6.04
C LYS A 60 1.58 -1.97 -7.23
N ASP A 61 0.41 -2.56 -7.00
CA ASP A 61 -0.55 -2.83 -8.07
C ASP A 61 -1.06 -1.53 -8.67
N LEU A 62 -1.29 -0.52 -7.82
CA LEU A 62 -1.64 0.82 -8.25
C LEU A 62 -0.56 1.45 -9.15
N LEU A 63 0.71 1.39 -8.74
CA LEU A 63 1.81 1.93 -9.53
C LEU A 63 1.94 1.21 -10.87
N LYS A 64 1.76 -0.12 -10.88
CA LYS A 64 1.76 -0.89 -12.12
C LYS A 64 0.64 -0.46 -13.07
N ALA A 65 -0.56 -0.22 -12.55
CA ALA A 65 -1.70 0.26 -13.35
C ALA A 65 -1.54 1.70 -13.89
N ILE A 66 -0.65 2.51 -13.30
CA ILE A 66 -0.31 3.85 -13.79
C ILE A 66 0.80 3.79 -14.85
N ASP A 67 1.70 2.80 -14.77
CA ASP A 67 2.79 2.60 -15.73
C ASP A 67 2.32 1.96 -17.06
N GLU A 68 1.17 1.26 -17.03
CA GLU A 68 0.46 0.73 -18.22
C GLU A 68 -0.22 1.83 -19.06
#